data_AF-A0A6B3M1B4-F1
#
_entry.id   AF-A0A6B3M1B4-F1
#
_cell.length_a   1.000
_cell.length_b   1.000
_cell.length_c   1.000
_cell.angle_alpha   90.00
_cell.angle_beta   90.00
_cell.angle_gamma   90.00
#
_symmetry.space_group_name_H-M   'P 1'
#
loop_
_entity.id
_entity.type
_entity.pdbx_description
1 polymer ?
#
loop_
_entity_poly.entity_id
_entity_poly.type
_entity_poly.pdbx_seq_one_letter_code
_entity_poly.pdbx_strand_id
1 'polypeptide(L)'
;MRTTLLAIFLILPVFSFGQRYFSIAIVNERTGEPVGPLYCTVLKNNDQFVNCGMSKENGLYRFYVKDYDSTATYQVEILNRWQNYVESGRHDISTMNDTIPIVKVRPATSVTNYTCPTISYSNYTPKEPYSFDELPKNIQKKVKQHLVKRVGKSFYGRLKLNGGQILNLNRFYELNPEAKAEGYVPYSYNLCFRVTDSQGEGNLYSFNLALDQSGDLMKEIDLPDIKNNPKKAQIISLAQATEIAQKGILIDSYTRTNSYYDSDAGSIVWEFEQITYEPKVGNKSIKLIVNAHSGEIIGKRTDDIIILE
;
A
#
# COMPACT_ATOMS: atom_id res chain seq x y z
N MET A 1 21.01 -38.32 62.29
CA MET A 1 20.17 -37.90 61.15
C MET A 1 20.90 -36.81 60.40
N ARG A 2 21.42 -37.10 59.20
CA ARG A 2 22.08 -36.12 58.32
C ARG A 2 21.01 -35.50 57.42
N THR A 3 20.72 -34.23 57.64
CA THR A 3 19.82 -33.42 56.82
C THR A 3 20.54 -33.05 55.53
N THR A 4 20.23 -33.75 54.44
CA THR A 4 20.71 -33.40 53.10
C THR A 4 19.94 -32.17 52.62
N LEU A 5 20.61 -31.02 52.59
CA LEU A 5 20.07 -29.77 52.05
C LEU A 5 19.96 -29.94 50.52
N LEU A 6 18.76 -30.17 50.01
CA LEU A 6 18.49 -30.23 48.57
C LEU A 6 18.55 -28.79 48.03
N ALA A 7 19.70 -28.37 47.53
CA ALA A 7 19.86 -27.12 46.82
C ALA A 7 19.11 -27.21 45.49
N ILE A 8 17.86 -26.74 45.46
CA ILE A 8 17.11 -26.48 44.24
C ILE A 8 17.83 -25.33 43.54
N PHE A 9 18.73 -25.65 42.61
CA PHE A 9 19.18 -24.71 41.59
C PHE A 9 17.93 -24.31 40.80
N LEU A 10 17.34 -23.17 41.16
CA LEU A 10 16.48 -22.38 40.30
C LEU A 10 17.32 -22.00 39.09
N ILE A 11 17.40 -22.90 38.11
CA ILE A 11 17.72 -22.55 36.73
C ILE A 11 16.53 -21.72 36.28
N LEU A 12 16.55 -20.43 36.62
CA LEU A 12 15.76 -19.44 35.92
C LEU A 12 16.29 -19.51 34.50
N PRO A 13 15.52 -20.02 33.51
CA PRO A 13 15.91 -19.81 32.14
C PRO A 13 15.90 -18.29 31.98
N VAL A 14 17.09 -17.71 31.94
CA VAL A 14 17.29 -16.37 31.42
C VAL A 14 16.96 -16.53 29.95
N PHE A 15 15.66 -16.54 29.63
CA PHE A 15 15.16 -16.30 28.29
C PHE A 15 15.48 -14.84 28.02
N SER A 16 16.76 -14.57 27.80
CA SER A 16 17.22 -13.38 27.14
C SER A 16 16.46 -13.38 25.82
N PHE A 17 15.38 -12.59 25.74
CA PHE A 17 14.72 -12.27 24.49
C PHE A 17 15.76 -11.56 23.62
N GLY A 18 16.57 -12.38 22.95
CA GLY A 18 17.80 -11.96 22.32
C GLY A 18 17.46 -11.20 21.06
N GLN A 19 17.60 -9.88 21.10
CA GLN A 19 17.63 -9.09 19.89
C GLN A 19 18.97 -9.37 19.20
N ARG A 20 18.91 -9.90 17.98
CA ARG A 20 20.07 -10.05 17.10
C ARG A 20 20.03 -8.99 16.02
N TYR A 21 21.18 -8.37 15.76
CA TYR A 21 21.33 -7.35 14.71
C TYR A 21 21.91 -7.99 13.45
N PHE A 22 21.35 -7.63 12.31
CA PHE A 22 21.77 -8.09 10.99
C PHE A 22 21.97 -6.88 10.08
N SER A 23 22.73 -7.10 9.01
CA SER A 23 22.91 -6.11 7.95
C SER A 23 22.72 -6.76 6.59
N ILE A 24 22.20 -6.01 5.64
CA ILE A 24 22.17 -6.36 4.20
C ILE A 24 22.81 -5.22 3.40
N ALA A 25 23.41 -5.54 2.26
CA ALA A 25 23.92 -4.57 1.31
C ALA A 25 23.01 -4.53 0.08
N ILE A 26 22.53 -3.35 -0.29
CA ILE A 26 21.69 -3.14 -1.47
C ILE A 26 22.51 -2.49 -2.57
N VAL A 27 22.56 -3.12 -3.72
CA VAL A 27 23.39 -2.68 -4.86
C VAL A 27 22.60 -2.69 -6.16
N ASN A 28 22.99 -1.82 -7.09
CA ASN A 28 22.48 -1.83 -8.44
C ASN A 28 22.92 -3.14 -9.13
N GLU A 29 21.97 -3.88 -9.68
CA GLU A 29 22.25 -5.19 -10.31
C GLU A 29 23.25 -5.08 -11.47
N ARG A 30 23.25 -3.95 -12.20
CA ARG A 30 24.10 -3.72 -13.37
C ARG A 30 25.47 -3.15 -13.01
N THR A 31 25.52 -2.12 -12.16
CA THR A 31 26.78 -1.41 -11.85
C THR A 31 27.50 -1.96 -10.63
N GLY A 32 26.79 -2.68 -9.75
CA GLY A 32 27.31 -3.12 -8.45
C GLY A 32 27.47 -1.99 -7.42
N GLU A 33 27.15 -0.76 -7.79
CA GLU A 33 27.23 0.40 -6.90
C GLU A 33 26.13 0.34 -5.83
N PRO A 34 26.38 0.88 -4.62
CA PRO A 34 25.38 0.91 -3.57
C PRO A 34 24.14 1.73 -3.94
N VAL A 35 22.97 1.32 -3.44
CA VAL A 35 21.70 2.02 -3.68
C VAL A 35 21.02 2.37 -2.36
N GLY A 36 20.79 3.67 -2.14
CA GLY A 36 20.01 4.18 -1.02
C GLY A 36 19.82 5.70 -1.06
N PRO A 37 18.95 6.26 -0.21
CA PRO A 37 18.15 5.56 0.80
C PRO A 37 16.96 4.80 0.19
N LEU A 38 16.81 3.52 0.51
CA LEU A 38 15.70 2.65 0.09
C LEU A 38 14.92 2.11 1.29
N TYR A 39 13.61 2.32 1.30
CA TYR A 39 12.72 1.70 2.28
C TYR A 39 12.61 0.19 2.07
N CYS A 40 12.85 -0.56 3.14
CA CYS A 40 12.91 -2.01 3.18
C CYS A 40 11.97 -2.54 4.26
N THR A 41 11.30 -3.66 3.98
CA THR A 41 10.54 -4.43 4.97
C THR A 41 11.12 -5.82 5.09
N VAL A 42 11.43 -6.25 6.31
CA VAL A 42 11.95 -7.59 6.60
C VAL A 42 10.80 -8.49 7.01
N LEU A 43 10.71 -9.64 6.35
CA LEU A 43 9.70 -10.65 6.56
C LEU A 43 10.35 -11.95 7.04
N LYS A 44 9.67 -12.66 7.95
CA LYS A 44 9.97 -14.05 8.32
C LYS A 44 8.95 -14.94 7.63
N ASN A 45 9.42 -16.05 7.04
CA ASN A 45 8.59 -17.05 6.37
C ASN A 45 7.62 -16.45 5.32
N ASN A 46 8.07 -15.42 4.60
CA ASN A 46 7.35 -14.69 3.55
C ASN A 46 6.15 -13.83 3.99
N ASP A 47 5.70 -13.89 5.23
CA ASP A 47 4.43 -13.25 5.62
C ASP A 47 4.41 -12.62 7.02
N GLN A 48 5.37 -12.92 7.90
CA GLN A 48 5.39 -12.33 9.23
C GLN A 48 6.28 -11.09 9.21
N PHE A 49 5.72 -9.94 9.55
CA PHE A 49 6.50 -8.71 9.70
C PHE A 49 7.57 -8.87 10.81
N VAL A 50 8.79 -8.44 10.52
CA VAL A 50 9.91 -8.48 11.47
C VAL A 50 10.41 -7.07 11.77
N ASN A 51 10.74 -6.30 10.74
CA ASN A 51 11.32 -4.96 10.87
C ASN A 51 11.09 -4.16 9.59
N CYS A 52 11.26 -2.84 9.66
CA CYS A 52 11.30 -1.98 8.49
C CYS A 52 12.22 -0.78 8.71
N GLY A 53 12.73 -0.18 7.64
CA GLY A 53 13.57 1.00 7.73
C GLY A 53 14.17 1.37 6.39
N MET A 54 15.02 2.38 6.37
CA MET A 54 15.71 2.81 5.15
C MET A 54 17.16 2.34 5.14
N SER A 55 17.65 1.89 3.99
CA SER A 55 19.09 1.79 3.76
C SER A 55 19.73 3.18 3.84
N LYS A 56 21.02 3.20 4.15
CA LYS A 56 21.85 4.42 4.08
C LYS A 56 22.27 4.69 2.63
N GLU A 57 22.82 5.87 2.38
CA GLU A 57 23.37 6.24 1.05
C GLU A 57 24.41 5.24 0.54
N ASN A 58 25.17 4.59 1.43
CA ASN A 58 26.11 3.53 1.08
C ASN A 58 25.46 2.14 0.85
N GLY A 59 24.14 2.09 0.67
CA GLY A 59 23.37 0.87 0.42
C GLY A 59 23.23 -0.10 1.60
N LEU A 60 23.83 0.20 2.75
CA LEU A 60 23.76 -0.68 3.92
C LEU A 60 22.45 -0.43 4.69
N TYR A 61 21.68 -1.50 4.92
CA TYR A 61 20.53 -1.49 5.83
C TYR A 61 20.80 -2.40 7.02
N ARG A 62 20.69 -1.86 8.24
CA ARG A 62 20.86 -2.59 9.50
C ARG A 62 19.52 -2.68 10.22
N PHE A 63 19.18 -3.87 10.67
CA PHE A 63 17.93 -4.13 11.39
C PHE A 63 18.19 -5.12 12.53
N TYR A 64 17.18 -5.34 13.37
CA TYR A 64 17.22 -6.37 14.39
C TYR A 64 16.05 -7.33 14.23
N VAL A 65 16.26 -8.58 14.64
CA VAL A 65 15.22 -9.61 14.74
C VAL A 65 15.11 -9.97 16.21
N LYS A 66 13.91 -9.79 16.76
CA LYS A 66 13.56 -10.32 18.08
C LYS A 66 13.28 -11.82 17.95
N ASP A 67 13.77 -12.62 18.88
CA ASP A 67 13.53 -14.07 18.93
C ASP A 67 13.91 -14.77 17.61
N TYR A 68 15.15 -14.49 17.16
CA TYR A 68 15.69 -15.00 15.92
C TYR A 68 15.60 -16.54 15.83
N ASP A 69 15.09 -17.03 14.72
CA ASP A 69 14.85 -18.44 14.46
C ASP A 69 15.72 -18.90 13.28
N SER A 70 16.78 -19.65 13.57
CA SER A 70 17.73 -20.13 12.56
C SER A 70 17.15 -21.14 11.58
N THR A 71 15.94 -21.67 11.85
CA THR A 71 15.27 -22.63 10.97
C THR A 71 14.27 -21.97 10.02
N ALA A 72 13.96 -20.69 10.25
CA ALA A 72 13.07 -19.92 9.41
C ALA A 72 13.79 -19.32 8.20
N THR A 73 12.99 -18.95 7.20
CA THR A 73 13.47 -18.14 6.08
C THR A 73 13.21 -16.66 6.35
N TYR A 74 14.06 -15.80 5.80
CA TYR A 74 13.93 -14.37 5.92
C TYR A 74 14.04 -13.72 4.55
N GLN A 75 13.21 -12.72 4.32
CA GLN A 75 13.19 -11.97 3.08
C GLN A 75 13.26 -10.48 3.38
N VAL A 76 13.90 -9.72 2.49
CA VAL A 76 13.67 -8.27 2.41
C VAL A 76 12.77 -7.98 1.22
N GLU A 77 11.76 -7.17 1.46
CA GLU A 77 10.84 -6.68 0.46
C GLU A 77 11.09 -5.18 0.24
N ILE A 78 11.26 -4.81 -1.02
CA ILE A 78 11.43 -3.44 -1.48
C ILE A 78 10.22 -3.13 -2.35
N LEU A 79 9.42 -2.17 -1.89
CA LEU A 79 8.14 -1.84 -2.50
C LEU A 79 8.19 -0.47 -3.16
N ASN A 80 7.45 -0.33 -4.26
CA ASN A 80 7.26 0.91 -5.00
C ASN A 80 6.28 1.87 -4.29
N ARG A 81 6.35 1.95 -2.95
CA ARG A 81 5.42 2.75 -2.13
C ARG A 81 5.94 4.14 -1.80
N TRP A 82 7.24 4.27 -1.58
CA TRP A 82 7.83 5.48 -1.00
C TRP A 82 8.94 6.08 -1.85
N GLN A 83 9.67 5.24 -2.58
CA GLN A 83 10.93 5.56 -3.23
C GLN A 83 11.01 4.78 -4.54
N ASN A 84 10.36 5.35 -5.56
CA ASN A 84 9.90 4.59 -6.72
C ASN A 84 10.92 4.52 -7.86
N TYR A 85 12.19 4.46 -7.49
CA TYR A 85 13.33 4.51 -8.41
C TYR A 85 13.98 3.14 -8.62
N VAL A 86 13.50 2.09 -7.96
CA VAL A 86 13.88 0.68 -8.21
C VAL A 86 12.66 -0.20 -8.45
N GLU A 87 12.84 -1.27 -9.22
CA GLU A 87 11.81 -2.30 -9.39
C GLU A 87 11.49 -2.94 -8.04
N SER A 88 10.19 -3.14 -7.76
CA SER A 88 9.78 -3.84 -6.56
C SER A 88 10.16 -5.31 -6.61
N GLY A 89 10.47 -5.86 -5.45
CA GLY A 89 10.83 -7.25 -5.34
C GLY A 89 10.95 -7.71 -3.91
N ARG A 90 10.95 -9.03 -3.78
CA ARG A 90 11.25 -9.73 -2.54
C ARG A 90 12.47 -10.61 -2.75
N HIS A 91 13.43 -10.47 -1.86
CA HIS A 91 14.75 -11.05 -1.97
C HIS A 91 15.03 -11.90 -0.74
N ASP A 92 15.48 -13.14 -0.96
CA ASP A 92 15.89 -14.03 0.12
C ASP A 92 17.17 -13.51 0.78
N ILE A 93 17.15 -13.41 2.10
CA ILE A 93 18.27 -12.99 2.94
C ILE A 93 18.55 -14.01 4.04
N SER A 94 18.07 -15.25 3.89
CA SER A 94 18.21 -16.31 4.90
C SER A 94 19.67 -16.67 5.20
N THR A 95 20.61 -16.32 4.32
CA THR A 95 22.06 -16.47 4.53
C THR A 95 22.68 -15.45 5.49
N MET A 96 21.86 -14.58 6.12
CA MET A 96 22.31 -13.52 7.04
C MET A 96 22.98 -14.00 8.33
N ASN A 97 22.98 -15.31 8.60
CA ASN A 97 23.73 -15.90 9.72
C ASN A 97 25.23 -15.96 9.49
N ASP A 98 25.64 -16.15 8.23
CA ASP A 98 27.03 -16.47 7.88
C ASP A 98 27.73 -15.28 7.22
N THR A 99 26.96 -14.42 6.55
CA THR A 99 27.46 -13.31 5.73
C THR A 99 26.49 -12.14 5.72
N ILE A 100 26.93 -10.98 5.18
CA ILE A 100 26.03 -9.87 4.84
C ILE A 100 25.42 -10.18 3.46
N PRO A 101 24.11 -10.47 3.36
CA PRO A 101 23.47 -10.75 2.07
C PRO A 101 23.52 -9.54 1.15
N ILE A 102 23.70 -9.78 -0.15
CA ILE A 102 23.69 -8.76 -1.20
C ILE A 102 22.37 -8.82 -1.95
N VAL A 103 21.61 -7.73 -1.86
CA VAL A 103 20.32 -7.55 -2.52
C VAL A 103 20.55 -6.72 -3.77
N LYS A 104 20.38 -7.35 -4.94
CA LYS A 104 20.54 -6.69 -6.24
C LYS A 104 19.20 -6.11 -6.70
N VAL A 105 19.18 -4.82 -6.97
CA VAL A 105 17.98 -4.09 -7.43
C VAL A 105 18.20 -3.50 -8.81
N ARG A 106 17.13 -3.46 -9.61
CA ARG A 106 17.11 -2.79 -10.92
C ARG A 106 16.51 -1.40 -10.77
N PRO A 107 17.03 -0.37 -11.45
CA PRO A 107 16.34 0.90 -11.56
C PRO A 107 14.95 0.73 -12.18
N ALA A 108 13.95 1.42 -11.62
CA ALA A 108 12.62 1.43 -12.19
C ALA A 108 12.62 2.16 -13.54
N THR A 109 11.83 1.68 -14.50
CA THR A 109 11.67 2.36 -15.80
C THR A 109 10.88 3.67 -15.68
N SER A 110 10.08 3.82 -14.62
CA SER A 110 9.34 5.04 -14.32
C SER A 110 9.09 5.17 -12.83
N VAL A 111 9.13 6.42 -12.35
CA VAL A 111 8.74 6.79 -10.99
C VAL A 111 7.26 7.15 -11.04
N THR A 112 6.44 6.58 -10.17
CA THR A 112 5.03 6.98 -10.09
C THR A 112 4.57 7.00 -8.66
N ASN A 113 4.00 8.10 -8.18
CA ASN A 113 3.55 8.19 -6.80
C ASN A 113 2.60 7.04 -6.43
N TYR A 114 2.88 6.38 -5.32
CA TYR A 114 2.01 5.37 -4.76
C TYR A 114 0.88 6.03 -3.99
N THR A 115 -0.35 5.66 -4.34
CA THR A 115 -1.58 6.29 -3.85
C THR A 115 -2.56 5.25 -3.31
N CYS A 116 -2.10 4.01 -3.12
CA CYS A 116 -2.97 2.88 -2.87
C CYS A 116 -3.10 2.61 -1.37
N PRO A 117 -4.32 2.57 -0.81
CA PRO A 117 -4.49 2.23 0.59
C PRO A 117 -4.23 0.74 0.80
N THR A 118 -3.83 0.40 2.03
CA THR A 118 -3.39 -0.93 2.43
C THR A 118 -4.25 -1.42 3.58
N ILE A 119 -4.68 -2.68 3.53
CA ILE A 119 -5.46 -3.30 4.60
C ILE A 119 -4.51 -3.96 5.58
N SER A 120 -4.69 -3.69 6.88
CA SER A 120 -3.95 -4.39 7.94
C SER A 120 -4.62 -5.72 8.24
N TYR A 121 -3.83 -6.80 8.27
CA TYR A 121 -4.29 -8.16 8.57
C TYR A 121 -3.63 -8.71 9.84
N SER A 122 -3.48 -7.85 10.85
CA SER A 122 -2.91 -8.20 12.17
C SER A 122 -1.51 -8.83 12.01
N ASN A 123 -1.36 -10.12 12.34
CA ASN A 123 -0.09 -10.86 12.33
C ASN A 123 0.32 -11.39 10.94
N TYR A 124 -0.44 -11.06 9.89
CA TYR A 124 -0.16 -11.49 8.53
C TYR A 124 0.12 -10.28 7.62
N THR A 125 1.24 -10.33 6.91
CA THR A 125 1.61 -9.35 5.88
C THR A 125 1.36 -9.98 4.50
N PRO A 126 0.34 -9.52 3.75
CA PRO A 126 0.08 -10.03 2.40
C PRO A 126 1.22 -9.75 1.45
N LYS A 127 1.40 -10.63 0.47
CA LYS A 127 2.34 -10.38 -0.63
C LYS A 127 1.78 -9.27 -1.52
N GLU A 128 2.62 -8.36 -1.97
CA GLU A 128 2.24 -7.38 -2.98
C GLU A 128 2.50 -7.93 -4.39
N PRO A 129 1.58 -7.72 -5.35
CA PRO A 129 1.87 -8.01 -6.74
C PRO A 129 2.82 -6.95 -7.30
N TYR A 130 4.01 -7.35 -7.75
CA TYR A 130 4.95 -6.43 -8.42
C TYR A 130 4.56 -6.18 -9.89
N SER A 131 3.78 -7.09 -10.47
CA SER A 131 3.19 -6.93 -11.80
C SER A 131 1.84 -7.66 -11.89
N PHE A 132 1.05 -7.31 -12.89
CA PHE A 132 -0.22 -8.01 -13.16
C PHE A 132 -0.01 -9.47 -13.55
N ASP A 133 1.16 -9.79 -14.12
CA ASP A 133 1.49 -11.14 -14.56
C ASP A 133 1.78 -12.12 -13.42
N GLU A 134 2.04 -11.62 -12.21
CA GLU A 134 2.22 -12.46 -11.02
C GLU A 134 0.92 -13.06 -10.49
N LEU A 135 -0.23 -12.52 -10.87
CA LEU A 135 -1.52 -13.06 -10.47
C LEU A 135 -1.76 -14.42 -11.15
N PRO A 136 -2.51 -15.36 -10.55
CA PRO A 136 -2.94 -16.56 -11.24
C PRO A 136 -3.70 -16.23 -12.54
N LYS A 137 -3.50 -17.01 -13.61
CA LYS A 137 -4.03 -16.68 -14.95
C LYS A 137 -5.56 -16.56 -15.00
N ASN A 138 -6.28 -17.35 -14.19
CA ASN A 138 -7.73 -17.23 -14.03
C ASN A 138 -8.13 -15.88 -13.38
N ILE A 139 -7.38 -15.42 -12.38
CA ILE A 139 -7.59 -14.13 -11.71
C ILE A 139 -7.28 -12.98 -12.67
N GLN A 140 -6.18 -13.05 -13.42
CA GLN A 140 -5.87 -12.06 -14.47
C GLN A 140 -7.04 -11.91 -15.46
N LYS A 141 -7.60 -13.04 -15.91
CA LYS A 141 -8.75 -13.05 -16.82
C LYS A 141 -9.98 -12.39 -16.20
N LYS A 142 -10.34 -12.75 -14.96
CA LYS A 142 -11.51 -12.17 -14.27
C LYS A 142 -11.34 -10.67 -14.00
N VAL A 143 -10.18 -10.25 -13.51
CA VAL A 143 -9.86 -8.82 -13.31
C VAL A 143 -10.03 -8.04 -14.61
N LYS A 144 -9.43 -8.53 -15.71
CA LYS A 144 -9.58 -7.91 -17.03
C LYS A 144 -11.04 -7.85 -17.47
N GLN A 145 -11.81 -8.92 -17.27
CA GLN A 145 -13.23 -8.96 -17.60
C GLN A 145 -14.03 -7.92 -16.81
N HIS A 146 -13.84 -7.83 -15.49
CA HIS A 146 -14.51 -6.86 -14.61
C HIS A 146 -14.19 -5.42 -15.04
N LEU A 147 -12.92 -5.10 -15.24
CA LEU A 147 -12.49 -3.76 -15.65
C LEU A 147 -13.00 -3.42 -17.06
N VAL A 148 -12.83 -4.29 -18.06
CA VAL A 148 -13.32 -4.04 -19.42
C VAL A 148 -14.86 -3.93 -19.45
N LYS A 149 -15.57 -4.68 -18.61
CA LYS A 149 -17.03 -4.55 -18.48
C LYS A 149 -17.41 -3.16 -17.96
N ARG A 150 -16.64 -2.61 -17.01
CA ARG A 150 -16.90 -1.30 -16.40
C ARG A 150 -16.51 -0.12 -17.30
N VAL A 151 -15.33 -0.18 -17.92
CA VAL A 151 -14.76 0.99 -18.62
C VAL A 151 -14.65 0.86 -20.14
N GLY A 152 -14.88 -0.34 -20.69
CA GLY A 152 -14.68 -0.61 -22.10
C GLY A 152 -13.21 -0.83 -22.47
N LYS A 153 -12.97 -1.43 -23.65
CA LYS A 153 -11.62 -1.82 -24.10
C LYS A 153 -10.69 -0.63 -24.34
N SER A 154 -11.23 0.47 -24.87
CA SER A 154 -10.44 1.67 -25.18
C SER A 154 -9.88 2.30 -23.90
N PHE A 155 -10.71 2.49 -22.87
CA PHE A 155 -10.26 3.07 -21.61
C PHE A 155 -9.38 2.12 -20.79
N TYR A 156 -9.63 0.80 -20.86
CA TYR A 156 -8.85 -0.20 -20.11
C TYR A 156 -7.33 -0.09 -20.33
N GLY A 157 -6.87 0.33 -21.51
CA GLY A 157 -5.45 0.53 -21.79
C GLY A 157 -4.76 1.58 -20.90
N ARG A 158 -5.54 2.49 -20.30
CA ARG A 158 -5.10 3.53 -19.37
C ARG A 158 -5.03 3.05 -17.92
N LEU A 159 -5.49 1.84 -17.63
CA LEU A 159 -5.40 1.27 -16.28
C LEU A 159 -4.07 0.55 -16.12
N LYS A 160 -3.32 0.91 -15.07
CA LYS A 160 -2.07 0.24 -14.71
C LYS A 160 -2.17 -0.25 -13.28
N LEU A 161 -1.77 -1.50 -13.03
CA LEU A 161 -1.61 -1.99 -11.66
C LEU A 161 -0.52 -1.15 -10.99
N ASN A 162 -0.83 -0.57 -9.83
CA ASN A 162 0.08 0.29 -9.06
C ASN A 162 0.48 -0.34 -7.71
N GLY A 163 -0.02 -1.55 -7.44
CA GLY A 163 0.26 -2.32 -6.22
C GLY A 163 -0.97 -3.11 -5.79
N GLY A 164 -0.98 -3.55 -4.54
CA GLY A 164 -2.09 -4.26 -3.94
C GLY A 164 -1.64 -5.29 -2.93
N GLN A 165 -2.54 -6.21 -2.57
CA GLN A 165 -2.31 -7.26 -1.60
C GLN A 165 -2.90 -8.57 -2.13
N ILE A 166 -2.09 -9.63 -2.13
CA ILE A 166 -2.46 -11.02 -2.41
C ILE A 166 -2.39 -11.76 -1.07
N LEU A 167 -3.54 -12.21 -0.61
CA LEU A 167 -3.72 -12.85 0.69
C LEU A 167 -3.76 -14.37 0.52
N ASN A 168 -2.89 -15.10 1.21
CA ASN A 168 -3.04 -16.55 1.37
C ASN A 168 -4.02 -16.82 2.52
N LEU A 169 -5.29 -17.14 2.20
CA LEU A 169 -6.33 -17.33 3.22
C LEU A 169 -6.01 -18.41 4.25
N ASN A 170 -5.47 -19.56 3.81
CA ASN A 170 -5.17 -20.65 4.73
C ASN A 170 -4.17 -20.18 5.79
N ARG A 171 -3.11 -19.53 5.32
CA ARG A 171 -2.06 -19.00 6.17
C ARG A 171 -2.52 -17.83 7.05
N PHE A 172 -3.37 -16.97 6.52
CA PHE A 172 -4.01 -15.91 7.30
C PHE A 172 -4.81 -16.48 8.48
N TYR A 173 -5.64 -17.50 8.24
CA TYR A 173 -6.43 -18.13 9.29
C TYR A 173 -5.62 -19.00 10.26
N GLU A 174 -4.49 -19.56 9.83
CA GLU A 174 -3.53 -20.21 10.76
C GLU A 174 -2.97 -19.22 11.79
N LEU A 175 -2.68 -17.99 11.35
CA LEU A 175 -2.13 -16.94 12.21
C LEU A 175 -3.20 -16.14 12.98
N ASN A 176 -4.45 -16.18 12.53
CA ASN A 176 -5.59 -15.44 13.08
C ASN A 176 -6.82 -16.37 13.17
N PRO A 177 -6.80 -17.41 14.04
CA PRO A 177 -7.88 -18.39 14.12
C PRO A 177 -9.23 -17.79 14.54
N GLU A 178 -9.22 -16.71 15.32
CA GLU A 178 -10.41 -15.95 15.73
C GLU A 178 -11.16 -15.37 14.53
N ALA A 179 -10.44 -14.85 13.52
CA ALA A 179 -11.06 -14.34 12.30
C ALA A 179 -11.86 -15.42 11.57
N LYS A 180 -11.37 -16.68 11.60
CA LYS A 180 -12.11 -17.83 11.05
C LYS A 180 -13.33 -18.17 11.90
N ALA A 181 -13.18 -18.18 13.22
CA ALA A 181 -14.25 -18.50 14.16
C ALA A 181 -15.42 -17.49 14.10
N GLU A 182 -15.12 -16.22 13.86
CA GLU A 182 -16.10 -15.14 13.70
C GLU A 182 -16.71 -15.06 12.29
N GLY A 183 -16.25 -15.89 11.35
CA GLY A 183 -16.73 -15.88 9.98
C GLY A 183 -16.27 -14.68 9.16
N TYR A 184 -15.18 -14.00 9.57
CA TYR A 184 -14.60 -12.92 8.79
C TYR A 184 -14.00 -13.46 7.49
N VAL A 185 -14.47 -12.94 6.35
CA VAL A 185 -13.99 -13.31 5.01
C VAL A 185 -13.22 -12.13 4.41
N PRO A 186 -11.88 -12.13 4.50
CA PRO A 186 -11.08 -11.06 3.91
C PRO A 186 -11.00 -11.16 2.39
N TYR A 187 -10.67 -10.04 1.75
CA TYR A 187 -10.33 -10.03 0.34
C TYR A 187 -9.08 -10.87 0.07
N SER A 188 -9.17 -11.79 -0.88
CA SER A 188 -8.02 -12.58 -1.32
C SER A 188 -7.10 -11.79 -2.24
N TYR A 189 -7.68 -10.86 -3.00
CA TYR A 189 -6.94 -9.89 -3.80
C TYR A 189 -7.53 -8.51 -3.57
N ASN A 190 -6.71 -7.59 -3.06
CA ASN A 190 -7.04 -6.17 -2.99
C ASN A 190 -6.06 -5.44 -3.94
N LEU A 191 -6.45 -5.30 -5.20
CA LEU A 191 -5.56 -4.84 -6.27
C LEU A 191 -5.77 -3.35 -6.52
N CYS A 192 -4.71 -2.56 -6.45
CA CYS A 192 -4.78 -1.14 -6.72
C CYS A 192 -4.41 -0.83 -8.17
N PHE A 193 -5.29 -0.10 -8.84
CA PHE A 193 -5.08 0.40 -10.18
C PHE A 193 -5.01 1.91 -10.17
N ARG A 194 -4.12 2.45 -11.00
CA ARG A 194 -4.11 3.86 -11.36
C ARG A 194 -4.70 4.07 -12.75
N VAL A 195 -5.37 5.19 -12.92
CA VAL A 195 -5.83 5.71 -14.21
C VAL A 195 -4.78 6.67 -14.72
N THR A 196 -4.19 6.37 -15.88
CA THR A 196 -3.20 7.26 -16.48
C THR A 196 -3.86 8.32 -17.36
N ASP A 197 -3.15 9.43 -17.59
CA ASP A 197 -3.50 10.37 -18.66
C ASP A 197 -3.38 9.72 -20.07
N SER A 198 -3.66 10.53 -21.10
CA SER A 198 -3.58 10.07 -22.49
C SER A 198 -2.15 9.80 -22.98
N GLN A 199 -1.13 10.33 -22.29
CA GLN A 199 0.28 10.08 -22.58
C GLN A 199 0.80 8.84 -21.84
N GLY A 200 0.08 8.38 -20.81
CA GLY A 200 0.43 7.21 -20.01
C GLY A 200 1.35 7.50 -18.82
N GLU A 201 1.65 8.77 -18.56
CA GLU A 201 2.70 9.19 -17.62
C GLU A 201 2.14 9.68 -16.28
N GLY A 202 1.08 10.49 -16.30
CA GLY A 202 0.45 11.03 -15.09
C GLY A 202 -0.51 10.05 -14.40
N ASN A 203 -0.64 10.16 -13.07
CA ASN A 203 -1.71 9.51 -12.30
C ASN A 203 -2.88 10.49 -12.14
N LEU A 204 -4.04 10.15 -12.72
CA LEU A 204 -5.25 10.97 -12.61
C LEU A 204 -6.15 10.53 -11.46
N TYR A 205 -6.15 9.24 -11.14
CA TYR A 205 -7.01 8.68 -10.09
C TYR A 205 -6.53 7.27 -9.75
N SER A 206 -6.75 6.82 -8.52
CA SER A 206 -6.41 5.46 -8.10
C SER A 206 -7.57 4.82 -7.35
N PHE A 207 -7.77 3.54 -7.57
CA PHE A 207 -8.85 2.78 -6.96
C PHE A 207 -8.43 1.35 -6.66
N ASN A 208 -9.15 0.73 -5.72
CA ASN A 208 -8.91 -0.65 -5.33
C ASN A 208 -10.03 -1.57 -5.85
N LEU A 209 -9.61 -2.69 -6.44
CA LEU A 209 -10.45 -3.80 -6.85
C LEU A 209 -10.32 -4.92 -5.81
N ALA A 210 -11.38 -5.15 -5.03
CA ALA A 210 -11.40 -6.20 -4.02
C ALA A 210 -12.11 -7.46 -4.54
N LEU A 211 -11.41 -8.60 -4.43
CA LEU A 211 -11.84 -9.88 -4.97
C LEU A 211 -11.69 -11.01 -3.95
N ASP A 212 -12.53 -12.04 -4.09
CA ASP A 212 -12.40 -13.30 -3.39
C ASP A 212 -11.33 -14.23 -4.02
N GLN A 213 -11.16 -15.44 -3.49
CA GLN A 213 -10.20 -16.42 -4.03
C GLN A 213 -10.50 -16.85 -5.47
N SER A 214 -11.77 -16.78 -5.87
CA SER A 214 -12.25 -17.14 -7.19
C SER A 214 -12.06 -15.99 -8.19
N GLY A 215 -11.74 -14.79 -7.73
CA GLY A 215 -11.64 -13.57 -8.55
C GLY A 215 -12.98 -12.88 -8.81
N ASP A 216 -14.00 -13.17 -8.01
CA ASP A 216 -15.29 -12.50 -8.05
C ASP A 216 -15.25 -11.22 -7.19
N LEU A 217 -16.02 -10.21 -7.61
CA LEU A 217 -16.04 -8.90 -6.94
C LEU A 217 -16.70 -9.02 -5.57
N MET A 218 -15.99 -8.57 -4.53
CA MET A 218 -16.53 -8.46 -3.18
C MET A 218 -17.09 -7.06 -2.88
N LYS A 219 -16.77 -6.08 -3.72
CA LYS A 219 -17.33 -4.71 -3.68
C LYS A 219 -17.49 -4.16 -5.10
N GLU A 220 -18.31 -3.12 -5.24
CA GLU A 220 -18.40 -2.38 -6.50
C GLU A 220 -17.04 -1.76 -6.86
N ILE A 221 -16.78 -1.63 -8.16
CA ILE A 221 -15.57 -0.97 -8.64
C ILE A 221 -15.75 0.53 -8.47
N ASP A 222 -14.83 1.16 -7.73
CA ASP A 222 -14.78 2.61 -7.48
C ASP A 222 -14.35 3.38 -8.75
N LEU A 223 -15.06 3.18 -9.86
CA LEU A 223 -14.87 3.84 -11.13
C LEU A 223 -16.24 4.12 -11.73
N PRO A 224 -16.42 5.18 -12.54
CA PRO A 224 -17.66 5.42 -13.28
C PRO A 224 -17.93 4.35 -14.35
N ASP A 225 -19.20 4.22 -14.77
CA ASP A 225 -19.59 3.39 -15.93
C ASP A 225 -19.18 4.06 -17.24
N ILE A 226 -17.89 4.05 -17.56
CA ILE A 226 -17.37 4.68 -18.77
C ILE A 226 -17.83 3.93 -20.01
N LYS A 227 -18.05 2.60 -19.91
CA LYS A 227 -18.53 1.80 -21.04
C LYS A 227 -19.87 2.33 -21.56
N ASN A 228 -20.81 2.63 -20.65
CA ASN A 228 -22.12 3.14 -21.03
C ASN A 228 -22.19 4.68 -21.03
N ASN A 229 -21.21 5.38 -20.44
CA ASN A 229 -21.11 6.83 -20.42
C ASN A 229 -19.71 7.32 -20.85
N PRO A 230 -19.37 7.29 -22.15
CA PRO A 230 -18.01 7.56 -22.62
C PRO A 230 -17.46 8.94 -22.27
N LYS A 231 -18.32 9.95 -22.03
CA LYS A 231 -17.89 11.29 -21.57
C LYS A 231 -17.13 11.23 -20.23
N LYS A 232 -17.44 10.26 -19.36
CA LYS A 232 -16.73 10.04 -18.08
C LYS A 232 -15.31 9.48 -18.28
N ALA A 233 -14.88 9.20 -19.50
CA ALA A 233 -13.48 8.89 -19.81
C ALA A 233 -12.56 10.13 -19.68
N GLN A 234 -13.13 11.33 -19.78
CA GLN A 234 -12.40 12.56 -19.55
C GLN A 234 -12.31 12.78 -18.04
N ILE A 235 -11.08 12.90 -17.54
CA ILE A 235 -10.77 13.12 -16.13
C ILE A 235 -9.76 14.25 -16.11
N ILE A 236 -10.10 15.38 -15.49
CA ILE A 236 -9.19 16.50 -15.30
C ILE A 236 -8.12 16.14 -14.27
N SER A 237 -6.92 16.69 -14.44
CA SER A 237 -5.84 16.49 -13.47
C SER A 237 -6.11 17.23 -12.16
N LEU A 238 -5.38 16.86 -11.10
CA LEU A 238 -5.40 17.61 -9.84
C LEU A 238 -5.03 19.09 -10.04
N ALA A 239 -4.09 19.40 -10.94
CA ALA A 239 -3.71 20.77 -11.26
C ALA A 239 -4.90 21.57 -11.84
N GLN A 240 -5.61 20.99 -12.82
CA GLN A 240 -6.81 21.63 -13.39
C GLN A 240 -7.93 21.78 -12.34
N ALA A 241 -8.15 20.76 -11.50
CA ALA A 241 -9.12 20.84 -10.42
C ALA A 241 -8.75 21.92 -9.38
N THR A 242 -7.45 22.11 -9.12
CA THR A 242 -6.94 23.16 -8.21
C THR A 242 -7.25 24.55 -8.75
N GLU A 243 -7.02 24.80 -10.04
CA GLU A 243 -7.37 26.09 -10.68
C GLU A 243 -8.88 26.40 -10.58
N ILE A 244 -9.72 25.36 -10.65
CA ILE A 244 -11.17 25.50 -10.44
C ILE A 244 -11.48 25.79 -8.96
N ALA A 245 -10.88 25.04 -8.04
CA ALA A 245 -11.12 25.15 -6.60
C ALA A 245 -10.70 26.52 -6.03
N GLN A 246 -9.62 27.12 -6.56
CA GLN A 246 -9.13 28.46 -6.19
C GLN A 246 -10.18 29.57 -6.39
N LYS A 247 -11.20 29.34 -7.22
CA LYS A 247 -12.32 30.28 -7.40
C LYS A 247 -13.33 30.22 -6.26
N GLY A 248 -13.35 29.13 -5.48
CA GLY A 248 -14.35 28.87 -4.44
C GLY A 248 -13.82 28.87 -3.01
N ILE A 249 -12.54 28.56 -2.81
CA ILE A 249 -11.83 28.59 -1.52
C ILE A 249 -10.38 29.08 -1.70
N LEU A 250 -9.75 29.49 -0.59
CA LEU A 250 -8.31 29.74 -0.57
C LEU A 250 -7.57 28.40 -0.60
N ILE A 251 -6.69 28.20 -1.58
CA ILE A 251 -5.80 27.05 -1.66
C ILE A 251 -4.40 27.48 -1.23
N ASP A 252 -3.85 26.83 -0.22
CA ASP A 252 -2.53 27.08 0.34
C ASP A 252 -1.80 25.77 0.68
N SER A 253 -0.61 25.87 1.30
CA SER A 253 0.20 24.71 1.69
C SER A 253 -0.44 23.81 2.76
N TYR A 254 -1.51 24.27 3.42
CA TYR A 254 -2.23 23.51 4.44
C TYR A 254 -3.50 22.86 3.88
N THR A 255 -3.85 23.15 2.63
CA THR A 255 -5.01 22.54 1.97
C THR A 255 -4.73 21.08 1.68
N ARG A 256 -5.54 20.21 2.28
CA ARG A 256 -5.51 18.77 2.00
C ARG A 256 -6.27 18.50 0.73
N THR A 257 -5.71 17.67 -0.13
CA THR A 257 -6.35 17.24 -1.37
C THR A 257 -6.59 15.74 -1.30
N ASN A 258 -7.78 15.32 -1.69
CA ASN A 258 -8.16 13.93 -1.77
C ASN A 258 -8.91 13.65 -3.08
N SER A 259 -8.98 12.39 -3.47
CA SER A 259 -9.79 11.95 -4.60
C SER A 259 -10.53 10.67 -4.26
N TYR A 260 -11.81 10.60 -4.59
CA TYR A 260 -12.61 9.39 -4.39
C TYR A 260 -13.67 9.26 -5.48
N TYR A 261 -14.26 8.07 -5.56
CA TYR A 261 -15.43 7.82 -6.38
C TYR A 261 -16.67 8.11 -5.55
N ASP A 262 -17.46 9.07 -6.01
CA ASP A 262 -18.78 9.38 -5.46
C ASP A 262 -19.80 8.52 -6.23
N SER A 263 -20.39 7.53 -5.54
CA SER A 263 -21.37 6.62 -6.14
C SER A 263 -22.67 7.31 -6.52
N ASP A 264 -23.08 8.33 -5.76
CA ASP A 264 -24.35 9.04 -5.97
C ASP A 264 -24.25 9.94 -7.20
N ALA A 265 -23.12 10.64 -7.35
CA ALA A 265 -22.79 11.36 -8.58
C ALA A 265 -22.33 10.43 -9.73
N GLY A 266 -22.06 9.17 -9.39
CA GLY A 266 -21.40 8.18 -10.25
C GLY A 266 -20.11 8.71 -10.88
N SER A 267 -19.34 9.52 -10.18
CA SER A 267 -18.25 10.34 -10.73
C SER A 267 -17.02 10.28 -9.84
N ILE A 268 -15.83 10.41 -10.44
CA ILE A 268 -14.62 10.71 -9.68
C ILE A 268 -14.69 12.18 -9.25
N VAL A 269 -14.32 12.47 -8.01
CA VAL A 269 -14.32 13.82 -7.46
C VAL A 269 -12.96 14.15 -6.83
N TRP A 270 -12.60 15.43 -6.91
CA TRP A 270 -11.49 16.03 -6.18
C TRP A 270 -12.05 16.78 -4.98
N GLU A 271 -11.60 16.45 -3.78
CA GLU A 271 -11.96 17.15 -2.55
C GLU A 271 -10.78 18.00 -2.08
N PHE A 272 -11.06 19.26 -1.81
CA PHE A 272 -10.12 20.23 -1.23
C PHE A 272 -10.62 20.59 0.16
N GLU A 273 -9.84 20.25 1.18
CA GLU A 273 -10.17 20.53 2.59
C GLU A 273 -9.18 21.56 3.16
N GLN A 274 -9.70 22.70 3.59
CA GLN A 274 -8.94 23.72 4.31
C GLN A 274 -9.38 23.77 5.77
N ILE A 275 -8.43 23.66 6.69
CA ILE A 275 -8.70 23.86 8.12
C ILE A 275 -8.33 25.30 8.47
N THR A 276 -9.30 26.07 8.93
CA THR A 276 -9.12 27.46 9.36
C THR A 276 -9.31 27.57 10.86
N TYR A 277 -8.39 28.28 11.53
CA TYR A 277 -8.51 28.60 12.96
C TYR A 277 -9.21 29.95 13.15
N GLU A 278 -10.34 29.94 13.83
CA GLU A 278 -11.02 31.15 14.28
C GLU A 278 -10.91 31.26 15.81
N PRO A 279 -10.16 32.24 16.38
CA PRO A 279 -9.86 32.31 17.81
C PRO A 279 -11.06 32.30 18.77
N LYS A 280 -12.27 32.58 18.29
CA LYS A 280 -13.51 32.63 19.07
C LYS A 280 -14.48 31.49 18.78
N VAL A 281 -14.28 30.76 17.69
CA VAL A 281 -15.25 29.77 17.17
C VAL A 281 -14.64 28.36 17.14
N GLY A 282 -13.30 28.25 17.19
CA GLY A 282 -12.59 26.99 17.08
C GLY A 282 -12.09 26.75 15.66
N ASN A 283 -11.72 25.50 15.38
CA ASN A 283 -11.28 25.09 14.06
C ASN A 283 -12.50 24.81 13.18
N LYS A 284 -12.49 25.32 11.95
CA LYS A 284 -13.47 24.97 10.91
C LYS A 284 -12.78 24.23 9.78
N SER A 285 -13.44 23.22 9.24
CA SER A 285 -13.05 22.55 8.00
C SER A 285 -13.96 23.03 6.88
N ILE A 286 -13.38 23.67 5.85
CA ILE A 286 -14.10 24.01 4.62
C ILE A 286 -13.71 22.98 3.57
N LYS A 287 -14.69 22.24 3.06
CA LYS A 287 -14.49 21.25 1.99
C LYS A 287 -15.18 21.69 0.72
N LEU A 288 -14.45 21.65 -0.39
CA LEU A 288 -14.95 21.94 -1.73
C LEU A 288 -14.75 20.72 -2.62
N ILE A 289 -15.79 20.32 -3.34
CA ILE A 289 -15.82 19.11 -4.16
C ILE A 289 -15.96 19.50 -5.63
N VAL A 290 -14.98 19.12 -6.44
CA VAL A 290 -14.96 19.35 -7.90
C VAL A 290 -15.18 18.02 -8.62
N ASN A 291 -16.14 17.97 -9.53
CA ASN A 291 -16.37 16.80 -10.38
C ASN A 291 -15.20 16.65 -11.37
N ALA A 292 -14.49 15.52 -11.34
CA ALA A 292 -13.31 15.32 -12.17
C ALA A 292 -13.63 15.16 -13.66
N HIS A 293 -14.89 14.92 -14.03
CA HIS A 293 -15.30 14.74 -15.43
C HIS A 293 -15.85 16.02 -16.07
N SER A 294 -16.59 16.83 -15.32
CA SER A 294 -17.15 18.10 -15.84
C SER A 294 -16.32 19.33 -15.47
N GLY A 295 -15.52 19.27 -14.41
CA GLY A 295 -14.83 20.45 -13.85
C GLY A 295 -15.76 21.38 -13.08
N GLU A 296 -16.99 20.97 -12.78
CA GLU A 296 -17.93 21.76 -12.00
C GLU A 296 -17.72 21.57 -10.50
N ILE A 297 -17.96 22.63 -9.72
CA ILE A 297 -18.03 22.55 -8.26
C ILE A 297 -19.41 21.98 -7.92
N ILE A 298 -19.43 20.77 -7.36
CA ILE A 298 -20.68 20.04 -7.05
C ILE A 298 -21.00 20.03 -5.55
N GLY A 299 -20.09 20.51 -4.71
CA GLY A 299 -20.31 20.60 -3.28
C GLY A 299 -19.41 21.61 -2.60
N LYS A 300 -19.94 22.30 -1.60
CA LYS A 300 -19.20 23.13 -0.65
C LYS A 300 -19.84 22.96 0.72
N ARG A 301 -19.06 22.51 1.71
CA ARG A 301 -19.51 22.33 3.10
C ARG A 301 -18.51 22.95 4.06
N THR A 302 -19.03 23.40 5.20
CA THR A 302 -18.22 23.88 6.32
C THR A 302 -18.62 23.07 7.55
N ASP A 303 -17.66 22.37 8.13
CA ASP A 303 -17.83 21.53 9.31
C ASP A 303 -17.09 22.18 10.50
N ASP A 304 -17.70 22.24 11.67
CA ASP A 304 -16.99 22.63 12.90
C ASP A 304 -16.14 21.45 13.38
N ILE A 305 -14.87 21.69 13.71
CA ILE A 305 -13.96 20.67 14.25
C ILE A 305 -13.93 20.78 15.77
N ILE A 306 -14.53 19.78 16.43
CA ILE A 306 -14.46 19.63 17.88
C ILE A 306 -13.19 18.85 18.22
N ILE A 307 -12.23 19.50 18.89
CA ILE A 307 -11.08 18.80 19.47
C ILE A 307 -11.54 18.23 20.81
N LEU A 308 -11.57 16.90 20.92
CA LEU A 308 -11.77 16.22 22.19
C LEU A 308 -10.43 16.21 22.93
N GLU A 309 -10.38 16.90 24.08
CA GLU A 309 -9.25 16.87 25.03
C GLU A 309 -9.24 15.57 25.85
#